data_AF-A0A7V9NZT1-F1
#
_entry.id   AF-A0A7V9NZT1-F1
#
_cell.length_a   1.000
_cell.length_b   1.000
_cell.length_c   1.000
_cell.angle_alpha   90.00
_cell.angle_beta   90.00
_cell.angle_gamma   90.00
#
_symmetry.space_group_name_H-M   'P 1'
#
loop_
_entity.id
_entity.type
_entity.pdbx_description
1 polymer ?
#
loop_
_entity_poly.entity_id
_entity_poly.type
_entity_poly.pdbx_seq_one_letter_code
_entity_poly.pdbx_strand_id
1 'polypeptide(L)'
;MPKKTSAATYDHSCFMVLAYEYGDNKLKDSEKKIKAILKYNKLGAYDEARVAMLRQLTEELSKEIHLYNKSVYYTKSDKEYSDMEDFDYKKMANDFAAKYSAVDKKELDSIVAMAVHLFHCR
;
A
#
# COMPACT_ATOMS: atom_id res chain seq x y z
N MET A 1 -21.24 12.73 -7.52
CA MET A 1 -20.67 11.68 -8.39
C MET A 1 -20.41 10.44 -7.55
N PRO A 2 -20.97 9.26 -7.84
CA PRO A 2 -20.55 8.05 -7.16
C PRO A 2 -19.13 7.71 -7.64
N LYS A 3 -18.15 7.77 -6.72
CA LYS A 3 -16.78 7.31 -6.97
C LYS A 3 -16.88 5.83 -7.36
N LYS A 4 -16.32 5.45 -8.51
CA LYS A 4 -16.09 4.05 -8.86
C LYS A 4 -15.16 3.47 -7.79
N THR A 5 -15.71 2.84 -6.77
CA THR A 5 -14.94 1.99 -5.87
C THR A 5 -14.46 0.83 -6.74
N SER A 6 -13.16 0.75 -6.98
CA SER A 6 -12.56 -0.51 -7.45
C SER A 6 -13.10 -1.61 -6.54
N ALA A 7 -13.52 -2.74 -7.11
CA ALA A 7 -14.00 -3.85 -6.30
C ALA A 7 -12.93 -4.14 -5.23
N ALA A 8 -13.30 -4.04 -3.96
CA ALA A 8 -12.35 -4.25 -2.86
C ALA A 8 -11.79 -5.67 -3.00
N THR A 9 -10.48 -5.80 -3.02
CA THR A 9 -9.77 -7.09 -3.07
C THR A 9 -9.18 -7.40 -1.70
N TYR A 10 -8.80 -8.65 -1.46
CA TYR A 10 -8.25 -9.08 -0.17
C TYR A 10 -7.00 -8.28 0.19
N ASP A 11 -5.99 -8.25 -0.68
CA ASP A 11 -4.70 -7.66 -0.34
C ASP A 11 -4.80 -6.15 -0.25
N HIS A 12 -5.50 -5.50 -1.19
CA HIS A 12 -5.73 -4.05 -1.13
C HIS A 12 -6.49 -3.63 0.13
N SER A 13 -7.51 -4.40 0.54
CA SER A 13 -8.26 -4.10 1.79
C SER A 13 -7.38 -4.25 3.02
N CYS A 14 -6.51 -5.25 3.05
CA CYS A 14 -5.54 -5.45 4.14
C CYS A 14 -4.52 -4.30 4.14
N PHE A 15 -3.94 -3.98 2.98
CA PHE A 15 -3.00 -2.87 2.81
C PHE A 15 -3.59 -1.56 3.32
N MET A 16 -4.84 -1.24 2.98
CA MET A 16 -5.47 -0.01 3.46
C MET A 16 -5.54 0.07 4.98
N VAL A 17 -5.74 -1.05 5.69
CA VAL A 17 -5.69 -1.05 7.16
C VAL A 17 -4.25 -0.91 7.66
N LEU A 18 -3.32 -1.68 7.05
CA LEU A 18 -1.91 -1.72 7.43
C LEU A 18 -1.21 -0.37 7.19
N ALA A 19 -1.51 0.35 6.12
CA ALA A 19 -0.92 1.65 5.82
C ALA A 19 -1.21 2.69 6.93
N TYR A 20 -2.37 2.61 7.57
CA TYR A 20 -2.71 3.46 8.72
C TYR A 20 -2.17 2.94 10.06
N GLU A 21 -1.60 1.73 10.14
CA GLU A 21 -0.87 1.27 11.35
C GLU A 21 0.29 2.21 11.68
N TYR A 22 0.97 2.68 10.64
CA TYR A 22 2.23 3.41 10.76
C TYR A 22 2.06 4.91 11.02
N GLY A 23 0.84 5.46 10.85
CA GLY A 23 0.58 6.88 11.07
C GLY A 23 0.35 7.28 12.53
N ASP A 24 0.00 6.33 13.42
CA ASP A 24 -0.71 6.66 14.68
C ASP A 24 -0.30 5.84 15.93
N ASN A 25 0.75 5.01 15.89
CA ASN A 25 1.15 4.14 17.01
C ASN A 25 0.04 3.15 17.50
N LYS A 26 -0.99 2.92 16.68
CA LYS A 26 -2.13 2.03 16.98
C LYS A 26 -1.88 0.61 16.48
N LEU A 27 -0.79 0.01 16.93
CA LEU A 27 -0.39 -1.36 16.56
C LEU A 27 -1.38 -2.45 17.04
N LYS A 28 -2.31 -2.12 17.94
CA LYS A 28 -3.11 -3.13 18.67
C LYS A 28 -4.45 -3.53 18.03
N ASP A 29 -4.96 -2.80 17.03
CA ASP A 29 -6.34 -3.01 16.55
C ASP A 29 -6.49 -3.48 15.09
N SER A 30 -5.40 -3.62 14.36
CA SER A 30 -5.49 -3.83 12.92
C SER A 30 -5.97 -5.21 12.53
N GLU A 31 -5.61 -6.25 13.27
CA GLU A 31 -6.15 -7.59 13.02
C GLU A 31 -7.68 -7.58 13.12
N LYS A 32 -8.24 -6.94 14.15
CA LYS A 32 -9.69 -6.79 14.33
C LYS A 32 -10.32 -6.04 13.16
N LYS A 33 -9.67 -4.97 12.70
CA LYS A 33 -10.13 -4.17 11.53
C LYS A 33 -10.05 -4.98 10.23
N ILE A 34 -8.97 -5.73 10.02
CA ILE A 34 -8.79 -6.61 8.86
C ILE A 34 -9.87 -7.70 8.87
N LYS A 35 -10.06 -8.40 9.99
CA LYS A 35 -11.14 -9.40 10.12
C LYS A 35 -12.52 -8.80 9.81
N ALA A 36 -12.79 -7.58 10.30
CA ALA A 36 -14.05 -6.89 10.05
C ALA A 36 -14.23 -6.52 8.56
N ILE A 37 -13.21 -5.94 7.90
CA ILE A 37 -13.31 -5.50 6.50
C ILE A 37 -13.39 -6.69 5.54
N LEU A 38 -12.66 -7.78 5.80
CA LEU A 38 -12.72 -9.02 5.02
C LEU A 38 -14.10 -9.65 5.10
N LYS A 39 -14.68 -9.73 6.31
CA LYS A 39 -16.05 -10.24 6.51
C LYS A 39 -17.09 -9.36 5.82
N TYR A 40 -17.01 -8.05 5.99
CA TYR A 40 -17.97 -7.10 5.42
C TYR A 40 -17.99 -7.18 3.89
N ASN A 41 -16.82 -7.26 3.26
CA ASN A 41 -16.68 -7.31 1.80
C ASN A 41 -16.70 -8.74 1.22
N LYS A 42 -16.86 -9.78 2.05
CA LYS A 42 -16.85 -11.20 1.65
C LYS A 42 -15.58 -11.62 0.89
N LEU A 43 -14.42 -11.20 1.36
CA LEU A 43 -13.13 -11.38 0.67
C LEU A 43 -12.36 -12.65 1.07
N GLY A 44 -12.92 -13.47 1.95
CA GLY A 44 -12.29 -14.68 2.46
C GLY A 44 -12.05 -14.62 3.97
N ALA A 45 -11.50 -15.71 4.50
CA ALA A 45 -11.09 -15.79 5.90
C ALA A 45 -9.77 -15.05 6.13
N TYR A 46 -9.53 -14.61 7.36
CA TYR A 46 -8.26 -14.03 7.74
C TYR A 46 -7.14 -15.09 7.65
N ASP A 47 -6.12 -14.78 6.86
CA ASP A 47 -4.88 -15.56 6.74
C ASP A 47 -3.73 -14.75 7.37
N GLU A 48 -3.19 -15.28 8.47
CA GLU A 48 -2.12 -14.65 9.24
C GLU A 48 -0.82 -14.51 8.43
N ALA A 49 -0.44 -15.54 7.66
CA ALA A 49 0.79 -15.54 6.87
C ALA A 49 0.68 -14.54 5.71
N ARG A 50 -0.49 -14.49 5.04
CA ARG A 50 -0.77 -13.50 3.99
C ARG A 50 -0.71 -12.08 4.54
N VAL A 51 -1.33 -11.83 5.69
CA VAL A 51 -1.35 -10.50 6.31
C VAL A 51 0.04 -10.09 6.82
N ALA A 52 0.84 -11.02 7.36
CA ALA A 52 2.22 -10.75 7.76
C ALA A 52 3.09 -10.34 6.55
N MET A 53 2.95 -11.03 5.42
CA MET A 53 3.62 -10.67 4.17
C MET A 53 3.20 -9.26 3.70
N LEU A 54 1.91 -8.93 3.71
CA LEU A 54 1.42 -7.61 3.33
C LEU A 54 1.88 -6.51 4.28
N ARG A 55 2.05 -6.83 5.57
CA ARG A 55 2.63 -5.90 6.55
C ARG A 55 4.08 -5.60 6.21
N GLN A 56 4.87 -6.62 5.89
CA GLN A 56 6.25 -6.41 5.46
C GLN A 56 6.32 -5.58 4.18
N LEU A 57 5.48 -5.87 3.18
CA LEU A 57 5.36 -5.07 1.96
C LEU A 57 5.07 -3.60 2.29
N THR A 58 4.08 -3.36 3.16
CA THR A 58 3.68 -2.00 3.57
C THR A 58 4.82 -1.25 4.27
N GLU A 59 5.54 -1.93 5.16
CA GLU A 59 6.69 -1.37 5.88
C GLU A 59 7.82 -0.99 4.91
N GLU A 60 8.14 -1.86 3.96
CA GLU A 60 9.18 -1.59 2.97
C GLU A 60 8.81 -0.45 2.03
N LEU A 61 7.56 -0.40 1.55
CA LEU A 61 7.07 0.73 0.75
C LEU A 61 7.15 2.03 1.53
N SER A 62 6.70 2.03 2.78
CA SER A 62 6.78 3.21 3.66
C SER A 62 8.22 3.68 3.83
N LYS A 63 9.14 2.78 4.19
CA LYS A 63 10.56 3.12 4.36
C LYS A 63 11.16 3.71 3.09
N GLU A 64 10.90 3.08 1.95
CA GLU A 64 11.43 3.52 0.66
C GLU A 64 10.89 4.89 0.24
N ILE A 65 9.58 5.13 0.40
CA ILE A 65 8.95 6.41 0.04
C ILE A 65 9.45 7.55 0.94
N HIS A 66 9.65 7.29 2.24
CA HIS A 66 10.24 8.27 3.17
C HIS A 66 11.72 8.56 2.92
N LEU A 67 12.40 7.88 1.99
CA LEU A 67 13.73 8.28 1.53
C LEU A 67 13.69 9.54 0.65
N TYR A 68 12.51 9.92 0.13
CA TYR A 68 12.32 11.05 -0.78
C TYR A 68 13.37 11.05 -1.89
N ASN A 69 14.15 12.14 -2.03
CA ASN A 69 15.18 12.30 -3.05
C ASN A 69 16.35 11.30 -2.99
N LYS A 70 16.42 10.44 -1.97
CA LYS A 70 17.39 9.34 -1.89
C LYS A 70 16.85 8.03 -2.44
N SER A 71 15.55 7.93 -2.68
CA SER A 71 14.94 6.74 -3.30
C SER A 71 15.35 6.64 -4.77
N VAL A 72 15.63 5.41 -5.23
CA VAL A 72 15.87 5.12 -6.65
C VAL A 72 14.61 5.25 -7.53
N TYR A 73 13.46 5.49 -6.89
CA TYR A 73 12.18 5.70 -7.54
C TYR A 73 11.77 7.18 -7.55
N TYR A 74 12.49 8.06 -6.83
CA TYR A 74 12.14 9.47 -6.79
C TYR A 74 12.45 10.15 -8.12
N THR A 75 11.41 10.66 -8.74
CA THR A 75 11.48 11.48 -9.94
C THR A 75 11.51 12.92 -9.48
N LYS A 76 12.67 13.57 -9.66
CA LYS A 76 12.85 14.98 -9.27
C LYS A 76 11.70 15.82 -9.85
N SER A 77 10.98 16.50 -8.98
CA SER A 77 9.90 17.41 -9.32
C SER A 77 10.28 18.82 -8.90
N ASP A 78 10.09 19.77 -9.80
CA ASP A 78 10.32 21.20 -9.53
C ASP A 78 9.02 21.88 -9.03
N LYS A 79 8.01 21.09 -8.63
CA LYS A 79 6.71 21.59 -8.15
C LYS A 79 6.79 22.01 -6.68
N GLU A 80 5.91 22.95 -6.31
CA GLU A 80 5.82 23.49 -4.94
C GLU A 80 5.21 22.50 -3.93
N TYR A 81 4.41 21.54 -4.41
CA TYR A 81 3.72 20.56 -3.59
C TYR A 81 4.04 19.13 -4.04
N SER A 82 4.08 18.21 -3.07
CA SER A 82 4.24 16.78 -3.32
C SER A 82 3.10 16.23 -4.17
N ASP A 83 3.43 15.45 -5.19
CA ASP A 83 2.43 14.73 -5.97
C ASP A 83 2.88 13.31 -6.39
N MET A 84 1.95 12.60 -7.05
CA MET A 84 2.16 11.22 -7.47
C MET A 84 3.27 11.05 -8.52
N GLU A 85 3.59 12.11 -9.26
CA GLU A 85 4.64 12.12 -10.29
C GLU A 85 6.03 12.34 -9.70
N ASP A 86 6.15 12.56 -8.39
CA ASP A 86 7.43 12.60 -7.68
C ASP A 86 8.03 11.21 -7.45
N PHE A 87 7.28 10.15 -7.77
CA PHE A 87 7.75 8.77 -7.74
C PHE A 87 7.39 8.02 -9.03
N ASP A 88 8.35 7.29 -9.59
CA ASP A 88 8.10 6.26 -10.60
C ASP A 88 7.50 5.01 -9.94
N TYR A 89 6.21 5.12 -9.56
CA TYR A 89 5.47 4.05 -8.92
C TYR A 89 5.29 2.82 -9.84
N LYS A 90 5.43 2.97 -11.16
CA LYS A 90 5.38 1.84 -12.10
C LYS A 90 6.66 1.00 -12.01
N LYS A 91 7.81 1.64 -12.02
CA LYS A 91 9.10 0.98 -11.78
C LYS A 91 9.11 0.33 -10.41
N MET A 92 8.70 1.06 -9.38
CA MET A 92 8.60 0.54 -8.00
C MET A 92 7.72 -0.72 -7.93
N ALA A 93 6.53 -0.70 -8.56
CA ALA A 93 5.67 -1.87 -8.59
C ALA A 93 6.25 -3.05 -9.36
N ASN A 94 7.06 -2.83 -10.40
CA ASN A 94 7.75 -3.90 -11.12
C ASN A 94 8.82 -4.56 -10.25
N ASP A 95 9.63 -3.76 -9.57
CA ASP A 95 10.72 -4.25 -8.72
C ASP A 95 10.17 -5.00 -7.49
N PHE A 96 9.10 -4.48 -6.89
CA PHE A 96 8.41 -5.16 -5.78
C PHE A 96 7.68 -6.43 -6.23
N ALA A 97 7.24 -6.55 -7.49
CA ALA A 97 6.58 -7.77 -7.98
C ALA A 97 7.53 -8.97 -7.99
N ALA A 98 8.83 -8.74 -8.21
CA ALA A 98 9.84 -9.79 -8.16
C ALA A 98 10.02 -10.34 -6.73
N LYS A 99 9.83 -9.50 -5.71
CA LYS A 99 9.97 -9.87 -4.30
C LYS A 99 8.68 -10.41 -3.69
N TYR A 100 7.53 -9.89 -4.13
CA TYR A 100 6.20 -10.21 -3.60
C TYR A 100 5.35 -10.91 -4.66
N SER A 101 5.88 -11.97 -5.26
CA SER A 101 5.24 -12.73 -6.35
C SER A 101 3.90 -13.39 -5.97
N ALA A 102 3.60 -13.45 -4.66
CA ALA A 102 2.34 -13.96 -4.16
C ALA A 102 1.19 -12.96 -4.36
N VAL A 103 1.47 -11.67 -4.53
CA VAL A 103 0.49 -10.60 -4.81
C VAL A 103 0.29 -10.51 -6.31
N ASP A 104 -0.96 -10.45 -6.77
CA ASP A 104 -1.25 -10.25 -8.20
C ASP A 104 -0.64 -8.93 -8.69
N LYS A 105 -0.08 -8.92 -9.90
CA LYS A 105 0.63 -7.74 -10.42
C LYS A 105 -0.26 -6.50 -10.49
N LYS A 106 -1.52 -6.62 -10.92
CA LYS A 106 -2.44 -5.48 -10.99
C LYS A 106 -2.80 -4.98 -9.59
N GLU A 107 -2.91 -5.90 -8.64
CA GLU A 107 -3.15 -5.55 -7.24
C GLU A 107 -1.95 -4.83 -6.64
N LEU A 108 -0.74 -5.29 -6.92
CA LEU A 108 0.49 -4.63 -6.49
C LEU A 108 0.64 -3.23 -7.10
N ASP A 109 0.33 -3.05 -8.39
CA ASP A 109 0.33 -1.72 -9.02
C ASP A 109 -0.60 -0.75 -8.28
N SER A 110 -1.80 -1.22 -7.89
CA SER A 110 -2.75 -0.42 -7.10
C SER A 110 -2.23 -0.12 -5.69
N ILE A 111 -1.62 -1.10 -5.02
CA ILE A 111 -1.06 -0.94 -3.68
C ILE A 111 0.07 0.09 -3.69
N VAL A 112 1.00 -0.01 -4.64
CA VAL A 112 2.15 0.89 -4.73
C VAL A 112 1.72 2.32 -5.05
N ALA A 113 0.79 2.50 -5.99
CA ALA A 113 0.24 3.82 -6.28
C ALA A 113 -0.45 4.42 -5.04
N MET A 114 -1.22 3.62 -4.29
CA MET A 114 -1.85 4.10 -3.06
C MET A 114 -0.83 4.38 -1.95
N ALA A 115 0.27 3.61 -1.86
CA ALA A 115 1.34 3.86 -0.90
C ALA A 115 2.01 5.21 -1.14
N VAL A 116 2.35 5.56 -2.40
CA VAL A 116 2.88 6.88 -2.74
C VAL A 116 1.89 7.98 -2.33
N HIS A 117 0.61 7.81 -2.65
CA HIS A 117 -0.41 8.77 -2.25
C HIS A 117 -0.46 8.98 -0.72
N LEU A 118 -0.42 7.89 0.06
CA LEU A 118 -0.58 7.93 1.51
C LEU A 118 0.68 8.37 2.26
N PHE A 119 1.87 8.05 1.77
CA PHE A 119 3.14 8.29 2.48
C PHE A 119 3.92 9.50 1.95
N HIS A 120 3.57 10.04 0.78
CA HIS A 120 4.26 11.19 0.19
C HIS A 120 3.34 12.39 -0.07
N CYS A 121 2.16 12.15 -0.63
CA CYS A 121 1.26 13.25 -1.03
C CYS A 121 0.35 13.75 0.11
N ARG A 122 0.23 13.00 1.20
CA ARG A 122 -0.73 13.23 2.27
C ARG A 122 -0.13 13.94 3.48
#